data_AF-A0A954PT13-F1
#
_entry.id   AF-A0A954PT13-F1
#
_cell.length_a   1.000
_cell.length_b   1.000
_cell.length_c   1.000
_cell.angle_alpha   90.00
_cell.angle_beta   90.00
_cell.angle_gamma   90.00
#
_symmetry.space_group_name_H-M   'P 1'
#
loop_
_entity.id
_entity.type
_entity.pdbx_description
1 polymer ?
#
loop_
_entity_poly.entity_id
_entity_poly.type
_entity_poly.pdbx_seq_one_letter_code
_entity_poly.pdbx_strand_id
1 'polypeptide(L)'
;EPGAMANHYEPGIRVPLIVSSPGVRNGGRINTALVTLADITPTILEWTGVDVPSNLHGRSLIPILDVDQPEGWDQVMLSHVCHEVTMYYPMRTIRNRRYKLIWNIDWRSEYPLPIDTLRRATWTETVRRGDPTIGKRSVKKFLFRDQIELYDLEKDPDEIVNLADVPEMQDIRRQLSESLDQWMIATDDPWLVRHRLPMPGEPESASSRQANVDESSGYESIFNGTDLSGWTTRRAERGGYKVENGLLVCPADGGGYLFTDKEYSDFSFRFEFRLTTAANNGIGIRSPLLDARPAYDGMEFQILDNIGYPKQLKPYQYHGSLYGLAAARRGALKPVGQWNNQEIWCKGRRVVVTVNDVVILDVNLDHVADQASRDEHPGLLRESGHIGLLGHGSRVDFRNLRVKEL
;
A
#
# COMPACT_ATOMS: atom_id res chain seq x y z
N GLU A 1 24.21 -11.40 4.21
CA GLU A 1 24.17 -10.81 2.86
C GLU A 1 22.78 -10.31 2.46
N PRO A 2 21.71 -11.15 2.46
CA PRO A 2 20.36 -10.62 2.25
C PRO A 2 19.99 -9.77 3.46
N GLY A 3 19.63 -8.51 3.22
CA GLY A 3 19.48 -7.51 4.28
C GLY A 3 20.65 -6.53 4.41
N ALA A 4 21.73 -6.66 3.61
CA ALA A 4 22.90 -5.78 3.66
C ALA A 4 23.05 -4.78 2.49
N MET A 5 22.30 -4.97 1.40
CA MET A 5 22.34 -4.07 0.24
C MET A 5 20.99 -3.43 -0.04
N ALA A 6 20.99 -2.11 -0.23
CA ALA A 6 19.83 -1.29 -0.56
C ALA A 6 18.65 -1.39 0.43
N ASN A 7 18.95 -1.69 1.69
CA ASN A 7 18.00 -1.90 2.80
C ASN A 7 18.43 -1.13 4.05
N HIS A 8 17.47 -0.90 4.95
CA HIS A 8 17.69 -0.23 6.23
C HIS A 8 17.77 -1.18 7.44
N TYR A 9 17.94 -2.48 7.19
CA TYR A 9 18.31 -3.43 8.25
C TYR A 9 19.75 -3.20 8.71
N GLU A 10 20.09 -3.60 9.93
CA GLU A 10 21.40 -3.41 10.57
C GLU A 10 22.55 -3.86 9.68
N PRO A 11 22.49 -5.04 9.01
CA PRO A 11 23.56 -5.44 8.11
C PRO A 11 23.81 -4.47 6.95
N GLY A 12 22.82 -3.64 6.57
CA GLY A 12 22.93 -2.67 5.49
C GLY A 12 23.32 -1.26 5.93
N ILE A 13 23.17 -0.92 7.21
CA ILE A 13 23.37 0.45 7.71
C ILE A 13 24.49 0.56 8.75
N ARG A 14 24.90 -0.55 9.39
CA ARG A 14 25.94 -0.56 10.43
C ARG A 14 27.34 -0.63 9.82
N VAL A 15 27.66 0.33 8.97
CA VAL A 15 28.96 0.46 8.31
C VAL A 15 29.89 1.32 9.18
N PRO A 16 31.08 0.84 9.56
CA PRO A 16 32.02 1.65 10.34
C PRO A 16 32.60 2.79 9.47
N LEU A 17 32.59 4.01 10.01
CA LEU A 17 33.32 5.14 9.45
C LEU A 17 34.70 5.22 10.10
N ILE A 18 35.75 5.20 9.28
CA ILE A 18 37.14 5.39 9.74
C ILE A 18 37.61 6.76 9.27
N VAL A 19 37.95 7.63 10.21
CA VAL A 19 38.51 8.95 9.93
C VAL A 19 39.99 8.94 10.29
N SER A 20 40.83 9.39 9.36
CA SER A 20 42.26 9.60 9.59
C SER A 20 42.60 11.04 9.25
N SER A 21 43.32 11.70 10.15
CA SER A 21 43.74 13.08 9.98
C SER A 21 45.13 13.30 10.56
N PRO A 22 46.01 14.04 9.84
CA PRO A 22 47.33 14.42 10.36
C PRO A 22 47.27 15.22 11.67
N GLY A 23 46.15 15.89 11.96
CA GLY A 23 45.99 16.76 13.13
C GLY A 23 45.52 16.05 14.40
N VAL A 24 45.02 14.81 14.31
CA VAL A 24 44.49 14.06 15.46
C VAL A 24 45.66 13.44 16.23
N ARG A 25 45.92 13.97 17.43
CA ARG A 25 47.10 13.61 18.23
C ARG A 25 47.01 12.27 18.94
N ASN A 26 45.78 11.77 19.15
CA ASN A 26 45.48 10.53 19.86
C ASN A 26 44.62 9.61 18.98
N GLY A 27 45.24 8.94 18.01
CA GLY A 27 44.56 7.95 17.15
C GLY A 27 44.10 6.70 17.91
N GLY A 28 43.39 5.80 17.22
CA GLY A 28 42.93 4.53 17.80
C GLY A 28 41.74 4.64 18.76
N ARG A 29 41.01 5.75 18.70
CA ARG A 29 39.82 6.00 19.53
C ARG A 29 38.56 5.43 18.89
N ILE A 30 37.60 5.06 19.74
CA ILE A 30 36.27 4.63 19.33
C ILE A 30 35.31 5.76 19.70
N ASN A 31 34.73 6.38 18.68
CA ASN A 31 33.64 7.32 18.80
C ASN A 31 32.32 6.57 18.58
N THR A 32 31.37 6.70 19.52
CA THR A 32 30.08 6.00 19.48
C THR A 32 28.95 6.79 18.82
N ALA A 33 29.25 7.93 18.21
CA ALA A 33 28.28 8.75 17.48
C ALA A 33 27.58 7.93 16.39
N LEU A 34 26.27 8.12 16.28
CA LEU A 34 25.50 7.65 15.15
C LEU A 34 25.56 8.73 14.07
N VAL A 35 26.16 8.39 12.93
CA VAL A 35 26.43 9.31 11.82
C VAL A 35 25.85 8.75 10.52
N THR A 36 25.67 9.61 9.54
CA THR A 36 25.20 9.25 8.19
C THR A 36 26.16 9.76 7.13
N LEU A 37 26.02 9.29 5.88
CA LEU A 37 26.80 9.84 4.77
C LEU A 37 26.51 11.33 4.52
N ALA A 38 25.36 11.85 4.94
CA ALA A 38 25.03 13.27 4.83
C ALA A 38 25.96 14.16 5.68
N ASP A 39 26.57 13.61 6.74
CA ASP A 39 27.49 14.35 7.61
C ASP A 39 28.87 14.59 6.94
N ILE A 40 29.20 13.87 5.86
CA ILE A 40 30.52 13.96 5.21
C ILE A 40 30.71 15.31 4.52
N THR A 41 29.72 15.77 3.73
CA THR A 41 29.81 17.05 3.01
C THR A 41 30.04 18.25 3.94
N PRO A 42 29.22 18.51 4.98
CA PRO A 42 29.47 19.62 5.89
C PRO A 42 30.80 19.47 6.64
N THR A 43 31.24 18.24 6.94
CA THR A 43 32.57 17.98 7.53
C THR A 43 33.69 18.44 6.61
N ILE A 44 33.65 18.09 5.31
CA ILE A 44 34.68 18.48 4.34
C ILE A 44 34.71 19.99 4.14
N LEU A 45 33.53 20.63 4.03
CA LEU A 45 33.45 22.08 3.85
C LEU A 45 34.05 22.82 5.05
N GLU A 46 33.68 22.44 6.28
CA GLU A 46 34.27 23.03 7.49
C GLU A 46 35.78 22.76 7.56
N TRP A 47 36.22 21.55 7.22
CA TRP A 47 37.65 21.17 7.22
C TRP A 47 38.48 22.06 6.30
N THR A 48 37.93 22.38 5.13
CA THR A 48 38.59 23.16 4.09
C THR A 48 38.45 24.67 4.29
N GLY A 49 37.67 25.11 5.28
CA GLY A 49 37.37 26.52 5.53
C GLY A 49 36.47 27.15 4.46
N VAL A 50 35.71 26.34 3.72
CA VAL A 50 34.72 26.81 2.74
C VAL A 50 33.42 27.09 3.46
N ASP A 51 32.76 28.20 3.10
CA ASP A 51 31.45 28.57 3.65
C ASP A 51 30.42 27.45 3.42
N VAL A 52 29.77 27.02 4.50
CA VAL A 52 28.77 25.95 4.47
C VAL A 52 27.41 26.53 4.12
N PRO A 53 26.75 26.09 3.03
CA PRO A 53 25.38 26.48 2.72
C PRO A 53 24.41 26.14 3.87
N SER A 54 23.50 27.06 4.19
CA SER A 54 22.54 26.89 5.30
C SER A 54 21.51 25.79 5.08
N ASN A 55 21.34 25.32 3.84
CA ASN A 55 20.37 24.31 3.43
C ASN A 55 20.97 22.91 3.24
N LEU A 56 22.22 22.67 3.67
CA LEU A 56 22.77 21.32 3.65
C LEU A 56 22.16 20.45 4.75
N HIS A 57 21.81 19.22 4.38
CA HIS A 57 21.50 18.18 5.35
C HIS A 57 22.78 17.65 6.01
N GLY A 58 22.62 17.08 7.20
CA GLY A 58 23.73 16.58 8.01
C GLY A 58 24.42 17.68 8.81
N ARG A 59 25.43 17.29 9.58
CA ARG A 59 26.22 18.18 10.43
C ARG A 59 27.67 17.74 10.44
N SER A 60 28.57 18.70 10.62
CA SER A 60 30.01 18.40 10.63
C SER A 60 30.40 17.51 11.80
N LEU A 61 31.31 16.58 11.52
CA LEU A 61 31.91 15.66 12.48
C LEU A 61 33.08 16.28 13.22
N ILE A 62 33.67 17.39 12.72
CA ILE A 62 34.88 18.00 13.29
C ILE A 62 34.76 18.26 14.81
N PRO A 63 33.66 18.82 15.33
CA PRO A 63 33.54 19.09 16.77
C PRO A 63 33.54 17.83 17.65
N ILE A 64 33.29 16.66 17.07
CA ILE A 64 33.15 15.40 17.81
C ILE A 64 34.26 14.39 17.56
N LEU A 65 35.22 14.66 16.66
CA LEU A 65 36.28 13.69 16.30
C LEU A 65 37.09 13.21 17.51
N ASP A 66 37.31 14.10 18.48
CA ASP A 66 38.07 13.82 19.70
C ASP A 66 37.17 13.54 20.93
N VAL A 67 35.90 13.20 20.71
CA VAL A 67 34.94 12.87 21.78
C VAL A 67 34.48 11.43 21.63
N ASP A 68 34.71 10.59 22.64
CA ASP A 68 34.37 9.16 22.56
C ASP A 68 32.85 8.93 22.56
N GLN A 69 32.10 9.74 23.31
CA GLN A 69 30.64 9.66 23.43
C GLN A 69 30.03 11.07 23.32
N PRO A 70 29.93 11.64 22.11
CA PRO A 70 29.42 12.99 21.94
C PRO A 70 27.91 13.06 22.23
N GLU A 71 27.51 14.09 22.94
CA GLU A 71 26.10 14.36 23.27
C GLU A 71 25.32 14.75 22.01
N GLY A 72 24.08 14.26 21.88
CA GLY A 72 23.19 14.60 20.76
C GLY A 72 23.47 13.83 19.46
N TRP A 73 24.30 12.77 19.51
CA TRP A 73 24.59 11.86 18.39
C TRP A 73 24.04 10.45 18.62
N ASP A 74 22.89 10.37 19.29
CA ASP A 74 22.29 9.11 19.76
C ASP A 74 21.24 8.54 18.82
N GLN A 75 20.99 9.23 17.71
CA GLN A 75 19.96 8.91 16.74
C GLN A 75 20.36 9.35 15.33
N VAL A 76 19.94 8.58 14.34
CA VAL A 76 20.04 8.89 12.91
C VAL A 76 18.73 8.64 12.21
N MET A 77 18.49 9.39 11.13
CA MET A 77 17.37 9.22 10.22
C MET A 77 17.93 8.82 8.85
N LEU A 78 17.30 7.82 8.22
CA LEU A 78 17.73 7.28 6.94
C LEU A 78 16.58 7.34 5.94
N SER A 79 16.94 7.59 4.69
CA SER A 79 16.02 7.65 3.55
C SER A 79 16.50 6.71 2.45
N HIS A 80 15.59 5.89 1.96
CA HIS A 80 15.75 5.12 0.73
C HIS A 80 14.54 5.40 -0.15
N VAL A 81 14.75 5.50 -1.46
CA VAL A 81 13.68 5.65 -2.45
C VAL A 81 13.90 4.65 -3.56
N CYS A 82 15.06 4.72 -4.21
CA CYS A 82 15.47 3.79 -5.24
C CYS A 82 16.97 3.50 -5.12
N HIS A 83 17.36 2.35 -5.64
CA HIS A 83 18.77 1.97 -5.77
C HIS A 83 19.17 1.86 -7.26
N GLU A 84 18.25 1.37 -8.09
CA GLU A 84 18.43 1.17 -9.53
C GLU A 84 17.06 1.16 -10.23
N VAL A 85 17.05 1.13 -11.57
CA VAL A 85 15.80 1.19 -12.38
C VAL A 85 14.81 0.06 -12.05
N THR A 86 15.30 -1.08 -11.58
CA THR A 86 14.51 -2.25 -11.16
C THR A 86 14.13 -2.23 -9.69
N MET A 87 14.63 -1.27 -8.91
CA MET A 87 14.50 -1.25 -7.46
C MET A 87 13.99 0.11 -6.96
N TYR A 88 12.66 0.22 -6.88
CA TYR A 88 11.95 1.35 -6.29
C TYR A 88 11.18 0.86 -5.07
N TYR A 89 11.62 1.25 -3.87
CA TYR A 89 11.00 0.83 -2.60
C TYR A 89 11.28 1.86 -1.51
N PRO A 90 10.42 2.88 -1.38
CA PRO A 90 10.65 3.98 -0.44
C PRO A 90 10.55 3.51 1.02
N MET A 91 11.60 3.83 1.79
CA MET A 91 11.69 3.54 3.22
C MET A 91 12.15 4.79 3.98
N ARG A 92 11.63 4.95 5.19
CA ARG A 92 12.06 5.95 6.15
C ARG A 92 12.37 5.27 7.46
N THR A 93 13.53 5.58 8.02
CA THR A 93 14.01 4.86 9.20
C THR A 93 14.53 5.84 10.21
N ILE A 94 14.19 5.59 11.46
CA ILE A 94 14.82 6.25 12.61
C ILE A 94 15.46 5.16 13.46
N ARG A 95 16.72 5.36 13.81
CA ARG A 95 17.48 4.43 14.62
C ARG A 95 18.15 5.20 15.74
N ASN A 96 17.85 4.85 16.98
CA ASN A 96 18.60 5.31 18.14
C ASN A 96 19.55 4.21 18.65
N ARG A 97 20.22 4.43 19.78
CA ARG A 97 21.17 3.45 20.34
C ARG A 97 20.60 2.03 20.52
N ARG A 98 19.31 1.91 20.84
CA ARG A 98 18.68 0.62 21.16
C ARG A 98 17.57 0.22 20.19
N TYR A 99 16.70 1.14 19.82
CA TYR A 99 15.52 0.86 19.01
C TYR A 99 15.67 1.40 17.60
N LYS A 100 15.07 0.67 16.65
CA LYS A 100 14.95 1.11 15.26
C LYS A 100 13.53 0.92 14.76
N LEU A 101 12.99 1.96 14.14
CA LEU A 101 11.72 1.95 13.46
C LEU A 101 11.94 2.16 11.97
N ILE A 102 11.35 1.29 11.15
CA ILE A 102 11.32 1.40 9.69
C ILE A 102 9.87 1.57 9.26
N TRP A 103 9.61 2.62 8.50
CA TRP A 103 8.39 2.79 7.73
C TRP A 103 8.65 2.37 6.29
N ASN A 104 8.04 1.25 5.90
CA ASN A 104 7.98 0.81 4.52
C ASN A 104 6.78 1.50 3.86
N ILE A 105 7.04 2.52 3.04
CA ILE A 105 5.97 3.34 2.46
C ILE A 105 5.17 2.53 1.43
N ASP A 106 5.86 1.67 0.67
CA ASP A 106 5.27 0.76 -0.33
C ASP A 106 5.21 -0.71 0.14
N TRP A 107 4.89 -0.93 1.42
CA TRP A 107 4.96 -2.23 2.09
C TRP A 107 4.10 -3.36 1.48
N ARG A 108 3.11 -3.01 0.66
CA ARG A 108 2.23 -4.00 0.00
C ARG A 108 2.85 -4.58 -1.27
N SER A 109 3.84 -3.90 -1.82
CA SER A 109 4.64 -4.43 -2.91
C SER A 109 5.62 -5.47 -2.40
N GLU A 110 5.94 -6.44 -3.25
CA GLU A 110 7.10 -7.29 -3.04
C GLU A 110 8.36 -6.41 -3.05
N TYR A 111 9.24 -6.59 -2.08
CA TYR A 111 10.50 -5.87 -1.98
C TYR A 111 11.38 -6.21 -3.19
N PRO A 112 11.65 -5.24 -4.08
CA PRO A 112 12.44 -5.48 -5.26
C PRO A 112 13.90 -5.68 -4.83
N LEU A 113 14.46 -6.84 -5.17
CA LEU A 113 15.86 -7.12 -4.88
C LEU A 113 16.76 -6.45 -5.91
N PRO A 114 17.86 -5.81 -5.48
CA PRO A 114 18.81 -5.26 -6.41
C PRO A 114 19.45 -6.40 -7.23
N ILE A 115 19.83 -6.11 -8.48
CA ILE A 115 20.40 -7.09 -9.40
C ILE A 115 21.62 -7.80 -8.81
N ASP A 116 22.42 -7.07 -8.03
CA ASP A 116 23.57 -7.58 -7.33
C ASP A 116 23.21 -8.63 -6.28
N THR A 117 22.03 -8.53 -5.65
CA THR A 117 21.50 -9.53 -4.71
C THR A 117 20.92 -10.72 -5.46
N LEU A 118 20.20 -10.49 -6.56
CA LEU A 118 19.63 -11.56 -7.40
C LEU A 118 20.72 -12.50 -7.95
N ARG A 119 21.91 -11.97 -8.23
CA ARG A 119 23.08 -12.73 -8.71
C ARG A 119 23.88 -13.43 -7.61
N ARG A 120 23.58 -13.21 -6.32
CA ARG A 120 24.31 -13.89 -5.23
C ARG A 120 23.89 -15.34 -5.13
N ALA A 121 24.89 -16.22 -5.04
CA ALA A 121 24.69 -17.66 -4.84
C ALA A 121 23.77 -17.97 -3.65
N THR A 122 23.87 -17.21 -2.56
CA THR A 122 22.99 -17.37 -1.39
C THR A 122 21.52 -17.22 -1.75
N TRP A 123 21.14 -16.14 -2.45
CA TRP A 123 19.74 -15.92 -2.87
C TRP A 123 19.29 -16.96 -3.90
N THR A 124 20.09 -17.15 -4.95
CA THR A 124 19.78 -18.08 -6.03
C THR A 124 19.58 -19.50 -5.51
N GLU A 125 20.41 -19.96 -4.58
CA GLU A 125 20.33 -21.32 -4.04
C GLU A 125 19.15 -21.50 -3.07
N THR A 126 18.87 -20.51 -2.21
CA THR A 126 17.67 -20.49 -1.35
C THR A 126 16.40 -20.64 -2.19
N VAL A 127 16.27 -19.87 -3.27
CA VAL A 127 15.12 -19.97 -4.17
C VAL A 127 15.09 -21.31 -4.91
N ARG A 128 16.24 -21.79 -5.43
CA ARG A 128 16.34 -23.07 -6.15
C ARG A 128 15.94 -24.26 -5.29
N ARG A 129 16.29 -24.25 -4.01
CA ARG A 129 15.94 -25.31 -3.05
C ARG A 129 14.53 -25.19 -2.49
N GLY A 130 13.89 -24.03 -2.63
CA GLY A 130 12.63 -23.73 -1.96
C GLY A 130 12.80 -23.61 -0.44
N ASP A 131 13.96 -23.13 0.00
CA ASP A 131 14.23 -22.98 1.43
C ASP A 131 13.27 -21.93 2.03
N PRO A 132 12.66 -22.21 3.19
CA PRO A 132 11.66 -21.30 3.78
C PRO A 132 12.30 -20.05 4.39
N THR A 133 13.60 -20.06 4.63
CA THR A 133 14.35 -19.00 5.31
C THR A 133 15.60 -18.61 4.55
N ILE A 134 16.02 -17.38 4.79
CA ILE A 134 17.31 -16.84 4.38
C ILE A 134 18.01 -16.26 5.61
N GLY A 135 19.06 -16.96 6.07
CA GLY A 135 19.58 -16.77 7.42
C GLY A 135 18.50 -17.09 8.47
N LYS A 136 18.30 -16.17 9.43
CA LYS A 136 17.29 -16.31 10.50
C LYS A 136 15.89 -15.84 10.10
N ARG A 137 15.75 -15.17 8.96
CA ARG A 137 14.50 -14.56 8.50
C ARG A 137 13.79 -15.46 7.49
N SER A 138 12.47 -15.49 7.47
CA SER A 138 11.75 -16.19 6.41
C SER A 138 11.87 -15.46 5.07
N VAL A 139 11.94 -16.21 3.96
CA VAL A 139 11.95 -15.62 2.61
C VAL A 139 10.70 -14.76 2.39
N LYS A 140 9.55 -15.24 2.89
CA LYS A 140 8.28 -14.49 2.85
C LYS A 140 8.39 -13.14 3.56
N LYS A 141 8.92 -13.07 4.78
CA LYS A 141 9.07 -11.80 5.52
C LYS A 141 10.15 -10.90 4.95
N PHE A 142 11.11 -11.47 4.22
CA PHE A 142 12.12 -10.68 3.52
C PHE A 142 11.54 -9.98 2.28
N LEU A 143 10.71 -10.70 1.52
CA LEU A 143 10.04 -10.20 0.31
C LEU A 143 8.80 -9.36 0.60
N PHE A 144 8.05 -9.66 1.65
CA PHE A 144 6.82 -8.93 2.01
C PHE A 144 6.97 -8.38 3.43
N ARG A 145 7.29 -7.09 3.51
CA ARG A 145 7.61 -6.40 4.76
C ARG A 145 6.35 -5.81 5.38
N ASP A 146 6.36 -5.68 6.69
CA ASP A 146 5.28 -5.02 7.41
C ASP A 146 5.36 -3.50 7.19
N GLN A 147 4.23 -2.78 7.22
CA GLN A 147 4.21 -1.34 7.01
C GLN A 147 5.11 -0.59 7.99
N ILE A 148 5.01 -0.97 9.26
CA ILE A 148 5.87 -0.48 10.34
C ILE A 148 6.64 -1.68 10.88
N GLU A 149 7.96 -1.57 10.93
CA GLU A 149 8.83 -2.51 11.62
C GLU A 149 9.48 -1.80 12.80
N LEU A 150 9.38 -2.35 14.02
CA LEU A 150 10.05 -1.85 15.21
C LEU A 150 10.90 -2.96 15.82
N TYR A 151 12.17 -2.67 16.11
CA TYR A 151 13.12 -3.64 16.66
C TYR A 151 13.84 -3.10 17.90
N ASP A 152 14.07 -3.98 18.87
CA ASP A 152 14.97 -3.78 20.01
C ASP A 152 16.32 -4.42 19.67
N LEU A 153 17.28 -3.62 19.20
CA LEU A 153 18.56 -4.10 18.67
C LEU A 153 19.49 -4.70 19.73
N GLU A 154 19.23 -4.44 21.02
CA GLU A 154 19.98 -5.11 22.10
C GLU A 154 19.53 -6.56 22.28
N LYS A 155 18.22 -6.83 22.13
CA LYS A 155 17.65 -8.17 22.30
C LYS A 155 17.58 -8.95 20.99
N ASP A 156 17.42 -8.25 19.89
CA ASP A 156 17.23 -8.79 18.55
C ASP A 156 18.13 -8.05 17.53
N PRO A 157 19.46 -8.30 17.58
CA PRO A 157 20.42 -7.64 16.71
C PRO A 157 20.27 -8.01 15.21
N ASP A 158 19.50 -9.06 14.91
CA ASP A 158 19.22 -9.53 13.55
C ASP A 158 17.84 -9.08 13.04
N GLU A 159 17.08 -8.34 13.85
CA GLU A 159 15.78 -7.74 13.49
C GLU A 159 14.78 -8.76 12.95
N ILE A 160 14.60 -9.86 13.69
CA ILE A 160 13.74 -10.97 13.31
C ILE A 160 12.32 -10.76 13.85
N VAL A 161 12.17 -10.17 15.03
CA VAL A 161 10.90 -10.04 15.73
C VAL A 161 10.42 -8.59 15.62
N ASN A 162 9.47 -8.35 14.73
CA ASN A 162 8.82 -7.04 14.62
C ASN A 162 7.93 -6.79 15.85
N LEU A 163 8.25 -5.74 16.60
CA LEU A 163 7.58 -5.31 17.83
C LEU A 163 6.53 -4.21 17.61
N ALA A 164 6.26 -3.81 16.36
CA ALA A 164 5.44 -2.63 16.05
C ALA A 164 4.04 -2.69 16.63
N ASP A 165 3.44 -3.88 16.73
CA ASP A 165 2.08 -4.08 17.24
C ASP A 165 2.04 -4.70 18.65
N VAL A 166 3.20 -4.80 19.31
CA VAL A 166 3.30 -5.28 20.70
C VAL A 166 2.78 -4.18 21.64
N PRO A 167 1.76 -4.42 22.48
CA PRO A 167 1.16 -3.40 23.35
C PRO A 167 2.16 -2.65 24.24
N GLU A 168 3.14 -3.36 24.78
CA GLU A 168 4.18 -2.81 25.67
C GLU A 168 5.18 -1.90 24.93
N MET A 169 5.19 -1.94 23.60
CA MET A 169 6.12 -1.18 22.75
C MET A 169 5.46 0.05 22.12
N GLN A 170 4.16 0.28 22.35
CA GLN A 170 3.42 1.36 21.68
C GLN A 170 3.93 2.76 22.04
N ASP A 171 4.42 2.97 23.27
CA ASP A 171 5.00 4.26 23.67
C ASP A 171 6.32 4.54 22.93
N ILE A 172 7.18 3.52 22.81
CA ILE A 172 8.44 3.61 22.06
C ILE A 172 8.16 3.79 20.56
N ARG A 173 7.20 3.04 20.01
CA ARG A 173 6.73 3.23 18.63
C ARG A 173 6.27 4.68 18.41
N ARG A 174 5.44 5.22 19.30
CA ARG A 174 4.91 6.59 19.20
C ARG A 174 6.05 7.61 19.18
N GLN A 175 6.95 7.54 20.15
CA GLN A 175 8.07 8.47 20.26
C GLN A 175 8.96 8.47 19.00
N LEU A 176 9.28 7.28 18.48
CA LEU A 176 10.10 7.15 17.27
C LEU A 176 9.34 7.63 16.04
N SER A 177 8.06 7.29 15.90
CA SER A 177 7.23 7.76 14.79
C SER A 177 7.10 9.29 14.79
N GLU A 178 6.85 9.92 15.94
CA GLU A 178 6.77 11.38 16.04
C GLU A 178 8.09 12.06 15.67
N SER A 179 9.22 11.52 16.14
CA SER A 179 10.55 12.04 15.80
C SER A 179 10.83 11.88 14.29
N LEU A 180 10.43 10.75 13.70
CA LEU A 180 10.58 10.51 12.26
C LEU A 180 9.69 11.45 11.43
N ASP A 181 8.42 11.63 11.82
CA ASP A 181 7.47 12.54 11.16
C ASP A 181 7.98 14.00 11.21
N GLN A 182 8.46 14.45 12.37
CA GLN A 182 9.06 15.77 12.54
C GLN A 182 10.28 15.98 11.63
N TRP A 183 11.16 14.97 11.55
CA TRP A 183 12.30 15.04 10.65
C TRP A 183 11.87 15.12 9.18
N MET A 184 10.91 14.27 8.77
CA MET A 184 10.37 14.29 7.41
C MET A 184 9.75 15.64 7.07
N ILE A 185 9.04 16.28 8.00
CA ILE A 185 8.51 17.64 7.83
C ILE A 185 9.65 18.65 7.69
N ALA A 186 10.66 18.60 8.57
CA ALA A 186 11.77 19.55 8.57
C ALA A 186 12.64 19.46 7.31
N THR A 187 12.65 18.32 6.63
CA THR A 187 13.39 18.09 5.37
C THR A 187 12.51 18.15 4.13
N ASP A 188 11.28 18.70 4.24
CA ASP A 188 10.32 18.80 3.14
C ASP A 188 10.13 17.47 2.37
N ASP A 189 9.96 16.37 3.11
CA ASP A 189 9.94 15.04 2.50
C ASP A 189 8.72 14.87 1.57
N PRO A 190 8.92 14.60 0.27
CA PRO A 190 7.83 14.59 -0.71
C PRO A 190 6.83 13.45 -0.47
N TRP A 191 7.19 12.42 0.28
CA TRP A 191 6.25 11.33 0.59
C TRP A 191 5.13 11.78 1.52
N LEU A 192 5.32 12.85 2.29
CA LEU A 192 4.28 13.44 3.15
C LEU A 192 3.13 14.07 2.36
N VAL A 193 3.32 14.32 1.06
CA VAL A 193 2.25 14.84 0.18
C VAL A 193 1.13 13.82 0.01
N ARG A 194 1.48 12.52 -0.05
CA ARG A 194 0.52 11.45 -0.35
C ARG A 194 0.34 10.46 0.80
N HIS A 195 1.35 10.32 1.64
CA HIS A 195 1.38 9.32 2.69
C HIS A 195 1.51 9.98 4.06
N ARG A 196 0.91 9.34 5.06
CA ARG A 196 1.12 9.69 6.46
C ARG A 196 1.81 8.50 7.12
N LEU A 197 2.77 8.78 7.99
CA LEU A 197 3.34 7.75 8.85
C LEU A 197 2.26 7.21 9.80
N PRO A 198 1.96 5.89 9.81
CA PRO A 198 0.95 5.32 10.68
C PRO A 198 1.32 5.42 12.17
N MET A 199 0.52 6.16 12.94
CA MET A 199 0.69 6.27 14.39
C MET A 199 0.04 5.10 15.15
N PRO A 200 0.60 4.70 16.30
CA PRO A 200 0.03 3.63 17.11
C PRO A 200 -1.35 4.02 17.67
N GLY A 201 -2.31 3.09 17.57
CA GLY A 201 -3.69 3.27 18.03
C GLY A 201 -4.58 4.14 17.12
N GLU A 202 -4.05 4.67 16.02
CA GLU A 202 -4.89 5.30 15.00
C GLU A 202 -5.52 4.24 14.10
N PRO A 203 -6.82 4.33 13.79
CA PRO A 203 -7.44 3.39 12.87
C PRO A 203 -6.75 3.47 11.50
N GLU A 204 -6.67 2.34 10.76
CA GLU A 204 -6.10 2.31 9.40
C GLU A 204 -6.71 3.40 8.48
N SER A 205 -7.95 3.83 8.74
CA SER A 205 -8.59 4.94 8.02
C SER A 205 -8.05 6.33 8.37
N ALA A 206 -7.51 6.53 9.58
CA ALA A 206 -6.85 7.77 10.03
C ALA A 206 -5.38 7.87 9.58
N SER A 207 -4.80 6.76 9.10
CA SER A 207 -3.49 6.75 8.41
C SER A 207 -3.50 7.50 7.06
N SER A 208 -4.68 7.93 6.59
CA SER A 208 -4.76 9.03 5.63
C SER A 208 -4.88 10.33 6.42
N ARG A 209 -3.92 11.27 6.27
CA ARG A 209 -4.32 12.67 6.40
C ARG A 209 -5.35 12.86 5.28
N GLN A 210 -6.63 12.78 5.63
CA GLN A 210 -7.71 13.43 4.91
C GLN A 210 -7.48 14.94 5.03
N ALA A 211 -6.41 15.41 4.39
CA ALA A 211 -6.12 16.81 4.17
C ALA A 211 -6.00 16.94 2.66
N ASN A 212 -7.13 17.23 2.01
CA ASN A 212 -7.19 17.88 0.69
C ASN A 212 -6.15 17.42 -0.34
N VAL A 213 -6.12 16.13 -0.69
CA VAL A 213 -5.38 15.64 -1.87
C VAL A 213 -6.31 15.49 -3.09
N ASP A 214 -7.63 15.68 -2.94
CA ASP A 214 -8.57 15.35 -4.03
C ASP A 214 -8.76 16.42 -5.11
N GLU A 215 -8.12 17.58 -5.02
CA GLU A 215 -8.10 18.51 -6.18
C GLU A 215 -6.98 18.16 -7.20
N SER A 216 -5.95 17.38 -6.82
CA SER A 216 -4.82 17.06 -7.71
C SER A 216 -4.82 15.63 -8.26
N SER A 217 -5.63 14.72 -7.70
CA SER A 217 -5.70 13.32 -8.12
C SER A 217 -6.56 13.12 -9.39
N GLY A 218 -7.50 14.02 -9.63
CA GLY A 218 -8.51 13.93 -10.68
C GLY A 218 -9.68 12.98 -10.37
N TYR A 219 -9.81 12.48 -9.14
CA TYR A 219 -10.95 11.65 -8.72
C TYR A 219 -12.07 12.53 -8.15
N GLU A 220 -13.28 12.35 -8.66
CA GLU A 220 -14.51 12.96 -8.16
C GLU A 220 -15.28 11.97 -7.27
N SER A 221 -15.78 12.43 -6.12
CA SER A 221 -16.68 11.61 -5.31
C SER A 221 -18.05 11.48 -5.99
N ILE A 222 -18.49 10.25 -6.24
CA ILE A 222 -19.79 9.97 -6.87
C ILE A 222 -20.89 9.62 -5.84
N PHE A 223 -20.56 9.64 -4.56
CA PHE A 223 -21.52 9.47 -3.46
C PHE A 223 -21.34 10.60 -2.44
N ASN A 224 -22.44 11.25 -2.07
CA ASN A 224 -22.43 12.44 -1.21
C ASN A 224 -22.46 12.11 0.29
N GLY A 225 -22.69 10.85 0.68
CA GLY A 225 -22.78 10.42 2.07
C GLY A 225 -24.12 10.72 2.76
N THR A 226 -25.07 11.40 2.10
CA THR A 226 -26.33 11.83 2.71
C THR A 226 -27.55 11.20 2.07
N ASP A 227 -27.56 11.03 0.75
CA ASP A 227 -28.68 10.49 -0.01
C ASP A 227 -28.21 9.86 -1.34
N LEU A 228 -29.15 9.50 -2.20
CA LEU A 228 -28.89 8.87 -3.51
C LEU A 228 -28.93 9.85 -4.67
N SER A 229 -28.74 11.15 -4.44
CA SER A 229 -28.64 12.13 -5.53
C SER A 229 -27.49 11.77 -6.46
N GLY A 230 -27.73 11.80 -7.78
CA GLY A 230 -26.77 11.35 -8.79
C GLY A 230 -26.84 9.85 -9.08
N TRP A 231 -27.80 9.13 -8.50
CA TRP A 231 -28.03 7.71 -8.72
C TRP A 231 -29.48 7.40 -9.11
N THR A 232 -29.62 6.52 -10.09
CA THR A 232 -30.89 5.97 -10.55
C THR A 232 -31.09 4.55 -10.03
N THR A 233 -32.19 4.35 -9.31
CA THR A 233 -32.60 3.03 -8.81
C THR A 233 -33.42 2.26 -9.84
N ARG A 234 -33.16 0.95 -9.97
CA ARG A 234 -33.88 -0.02 -10.80
C ARG A 234 -34.08 -1.33 -10.03
N ARG A 235 -35.15 -2.09 -10.33
CA ARG A 235 -35.48 -3.38 -9.67
C ARG A 235 -35.38 -3.38 -8.15
N ALA A 236 -35.88 -2.33 -7.50
CA ALA A 236 -35.78 -2.14 -6.05
C ALA A 236 -37.08 -2.51 -5.32
N GLU A 237 -37.81 -3.53 -5.78
CA GLU A 237 -39.10 -3.94 -5.19
C GLU A 237 -38.97 -4.36 -3.72
N ARG A 238 -37.74 -4.63 -3.25
CA ARG A 238 -37.42 -4.94 -1.85
C ARG A 238 -36.82 -3.76 -1.07
N GLY A 239 -37.02 -2.54 -1.53
CA GLY A 239 -36.61 -1.32 -0.82
C GLY A 239 -35.23 -0.76 -1.18
N GLY A 240 -34.53 -1.34 -2.16
CA GLY A 240 -33.36 -0.73 -2.80
C GLY A 240 -32.12 -0.58 -1.91
N TYR A 241 -31.17 0.22 -2.40
CA TYR A 241 -30.04 0.72 -1.62
C TYR A 241 -30.49 1.86 -0.70
N LYS A 242 -29.78 2.05 0.41
CA LYS A 242 -30.09 3.07 1.42
C LYS A 242 -28.82 3.79 1.88
N VAL A 243 -28.98 4.94 2.53
CA VAL A 243 -27.89 5.63 3.21
C VAL A 243 -28.03 5.42 4.72
N GLU A 244 -27.01 4.87 5.37
CA GLU A 244 -26.96 4.62 6.82
C GLU A 244 -25.64 5.16 7.38
N ASN A 245 -25.69 6.14 8.29
CA ASN A 245 -24.49 6.69 8.96
C ASN A 245 -23.35 7.11 8.00
N GLY A 246 -23.68 7.75 6.88
CA GLY A 246 -22.69 8.14 5.87
C GLY A 246 -22.25 7.04 4.91
N LEU A 247 -22.83 5.83 5.02
CA LEU A 247 -22.52 4.68 4.18
C LEU A 247 -23.63 4.44 3.16
N LEU A 248 -23.26 4.00 1.97
CA LEU A 248 -24.19 3.48 0.98
C LEU A 248 -24.36 1.97 1.23
N VAL A 249 -25.58 1.52 1.52
CA VAL A 249 -25.84 0.17 2.01
C VAL A 249 -26.81 -0.56 1.08
N CYS A 250 -26.42 -1.75 0.62
CA CYS A 250 -27.35 -2.77 0.15
C CYS A 250 -27.86 -3.51 1.41
N PRO A 251 -29.14 -3.44 1.79
CA PRO A 251 -29.63 -4.11 2.98
C PRO A 251 -29.88 -5.61 2.71
N ALA A 252 -29.87 -6.43 3.77
CA ALA A 252 -30.00 -7.88 3.66
C ALA A 252 -31.35 -8.34 3.08
N ASP A 253 -32.40 -7.58 3.31
CA ASP A 253 -33.74 -7.79 2.78
C ASP A 253 -33.99 -7.04 1.48
N GLY A 254 -33.08 -6.16 1.05
CA GLY A 254 -33.22 -5.35 -0.16
C GLY A 254 -32.53 -5.92 -1.39
N GLY A 255 -31.89 -5.03 -2.16
CA GLY A 255 -31.23 -5.36 -3.42
C GLY A 255 -31.69 -4.47 -4.56
N GLY A 256 -31.70 -5.02 -5.77
CA GLY A 256 -31.93 -4.25 -6.99
C GLY A 256 -30.65 -3.63 -7.52
N TYR A 257 -30.79 -2.72 -8.47
CA TYR A 257 -29.67 -2.07 -9.13
C TYR A 257 -29.66 -0.59 -8.83
N LEU A 258 -28.49 -0.07 -8.48
CA LEU A 258 -28.28 1.35 -8.31
C LEU A 258 -27.21 1.79 -9.30
N PHE A 259 -27.62 2.58 -10.30
CA PHE A 259 -26.73 3.07 -11.34
C PHE A 259 -26.41 4.54 -11.13
N THR A 260 -25.19 4.93 -11.44
CA THR A 260 -24.84 6.35 -11.60
C THR A 260 -25.72 7.00 -12.67
N ASP A 261 -26.13 8.25 -12.49
CA ASP A 261 -26.87 8.97 -13.55
C ASP A 261 -25.96 9.29 -14.75
N LYS A 262 -24.69 9.57 -14.47
CA LYS A 262 -23.64 9.81 -15.47
C LYS A 262 -23.14 8.49 -16.07
N GLU A 263 -22.92 8.49 -17.38
CA GLU A 263 -22.18 7.41 -18.06
C GLU A 263 -20.67 7.69 -18.07
N TYR A 264 -19.87 6.63 -18.06
CA TYR A 264 -18.42 6.66 -18.12
C TYR A 264 -17.91 5.74 -19.23
N SER A 265 -16.84 6.14 -19.91
CA SER A 265 -16.12 5.33 -20.91
C SER A 265 -14.82 4.77 -20.33
N ASP A 266 -13.75 5.55 -20.38
CA ASP A 266 -12.44 5.26 -19.80
C ASP A 266 -12.34 5.92 -18.43
N PHE A 267 -12.14 5.12 -17.40
CA PHE A 267 -12.16 5.60 -16.03
C PHE A 267 -11.35 4.70 -15.08
N SER A 268 -11.04 5.23 -13.92
CA SER A 268 -10.74 4.44 -12.73
C SER A 268 -11.79 4.69 -11.66
N PHE A 269 -12.41 3.61 -11.18
CA PHE A 269 -13.42 3.64 -10.12
C PHE A 269 -12.84 3.02 -8.86
N ARG A 270 -12.74 3.82 -7.80
CA ARG A 270 -12.27 3.41 -6.48
C ARG A 270 -13.39 3.44 -5.48
N PHE A 271 -13.46 2.42 -4.64
CA PHE A 271 -14.45 2.35 -3.58
C PHE A 271 -13.96 1.43 -2.46
N GLU A 272 -14.56 1.61 -1.29
CA GLU A 272 -14.42 0.70 -0.17
C GLU A 272 -15.71 -0.08 0.03
N PHE A 273 -15.60 -1.36 0.37
CA PHE A 273 -16.75 -2.20 0.68
C PHE A 273 -16.49 -3.11 1.88
N ARG A 274 -17.55 -3.47 2.59
CA ARG A 274 -17.54 -4.42 3.70
C ARG A 274 -18.62 -5.45 3.49
N LEU A 275 -18.23 -6.72 3.60
CA LEU A 275 -19.10 -7.88 3.41
C LEU A 275 -19.66 -8.38 4.75
N THR A 276 -20.88 -8.90 4.71
CA THR A 276 -21.37 -9.87 5.70
C THR A 276 -21.15 -11.31 5.21
N THR A 277 -21.34 -12.30 6.10
CA THR A 277 -21.23 -13.72 5.74
C THR A 277 -22.15 -14.05 4.57
N ALA A 278 -21.64 -14.80 3.60
CA ALA A 278 -22.33 -15.22 2.38
C ALA A 278 -22.86 -14.06 1.51
N ALA A 279 -22.35 -12.84 1.70
CA ALA A 279 -22.77 -11.69 0.90
C ALA A 279 -22.45 -11.89 -0.60
N ASN A 280 -23.35 -11.37 -1.42
CA ASN A 280 -23.34 -11.39 -2.88
C ASN A 280 -23.92 -10.07 -3.43
N ASN A 281 -23.13 -9.41 -4.27
CA ASN A 281 -23.41 -8.16 -4.95
C ASN A 281 -22.51 -8.08 -6.20
N GLY A 282 -22.60 -7.03 -7.00
CA GLY A 282 -21.75 -6.87 -8.18
C GLY A 282 -21.50 -5.40 -8.50
N ILE A 283 -20.39 -5.14 -9.19
CA ILE A 283 -20.11 -3.84 -9.79
C ILE A 283 -20.32 -3.97 -11.29
N GLY A 284 -21.37 -3.33 -11.79
CA GLY A 284 -21.57 -3.12 -13.22
C GLY A 284 -20.67 -2.00 -13.72
N ILE A 285 -19.98 -2.20 -14.83
CA ILE A 285 -19.30 -1.13 -15.56
C ILE A 285 -19.79 -1.05 -16.99
N ARG A 286 -19.79 0.17 -17.55
CA ARG A 286 -20.31 0.48 -18.89
C ARG A 286 -21.71 -0.14 -19.12
N SER A 287 -22.48 -0.30 -18.04
CA SER A 287 -23.78 -0.94 -18.08
C SER A 287 -24.79 0.02 -18.67
N PRO A 288 -25.70 -0.41 -19.57
CA PRO A 288 -26.86 0.41 -19.87
C PRO A 288 -27.75 0.53 -18.61
N LEU A 289 -28.54 1.60 -18.54
CA LEU A 289 -29.66 1.65 -17.60
C LEU A 289 -30.67 0.58 -18.00
N LEU A 290 -30.82 -0.43 -17.16
CA LEU A 290 -31.61 -1.60 -17.51
C LEU A 290 -32.43 -2.13 -16.34
N ASP A 291 -33.56 -2.75 -16.70
CA ASP A 291 -34.35 -3.64 -15.85
C ASP A 291 -34.21 -5.09 -16.33
N ALA A 292 -33.02 -5.48 -16.79
CA ALA A 292 -32.71 -6.76 -17.45
C ALA A 292 -31.54 -7.52 -16.77
N ARG A 293 -30.53 -7.97 -17.53
CA ARG A 293 -29.44 -8.82 -17.02
C ARG A 293 -28.12 -8.04 -17.00
N PRO A 294 -27.79 -7.32 -15.91
CA PRO A 294 -26.59 -6.45 -15.86
C PRO A 294 -25.27 -7.20 -16.08
N ALA A 295 -25.18 -8.47 -15.69
CA ALA A 295 -24.01 -9.30 -15.95
C ALA A 295 -23.71 -9.56 -17.44
N TYR A 296 -24.74 -9.50 -18.31
CA TYR A 296 -24.65 -9.88 -19.73
C TYR A 296 -24.81 -8.67 -20.64
N ASP A 297 -25.80 -7.83 -20.35
CA ASP A 297 -26.11 -6.61 -21.12
C ASP A 297 -25.14 -5.46 -20.77
N GLY A 298 -24.45 -5.57 -19.63
CA GLY A 298 -23.27 -4.78 -19.24
C GLY A 298 -22.06 -5.69 -18.97
N MET A 299 -21.21 -5.31 -18.02
CA MET A 299 -20.13 -6.15 -17.51
C MET A 299 -20.16 -6.13 -15.98
N GLU A 300 -20.30 -7.29 -15.35
CA GLU A 300 -20.35 -7.41 -13.88
C GLU A 300 -19.05 -7.96 -13.30
N PHE A 301 -18.49 -7.22 -12.34
CA PHE A 301 -17.39 -7.63 -11.49
C PHE A 301 -17.90 -8.03 -10.11
N GLN A 302 -17.56 -9.24 -9.69
CA GLN A 302 -18.24 -9.90 -8.60
C GLN A 302 -17.86 -9.33 -7.21
N ILE A 303 -18.83 -9.04 -6.34
CA ILE A 303 -18.63 -8.66 -4.92
C ILE A 303 -19.20 -9.77 -4.04
N LEU A 304 -18.33 -10.67 -3.56
CA LEU A 304 -18.76 -11.94 -2.98
C LEU A 304 -17.91 -12.34 -1.78
N ASP A 305 -18.55 -12.88 -0.75
CA ASP A 305 -17.86 -13.67 0.28
C ASP A 305 -17.44 -15.04 -0.29
N ASN A 306 -16.18 -15.12 -0.74
CA ASN A 306 -15.61 -16.33 -1.33
C ASN A 306 -15.65 -17.57 -0.40
N ILE A 307 -15.67 -17.37 0.92
CA ILE A 307 -15.54 -18.45 1.91
C ILE A 307 -16.91 -18.88 2.41
N GLY A 308 -17.76 -17.92 2.79
CA GLY A 308 -19.06 -18.19 3.38
C GLY A 308 -20.18 -18.48 2.38
N TYR A 309 -19.97 -18.29 1.07
CA TYR A 309 -21.01 -18.56 0.07
C TYR A 309 -21.34 -20.07 0.01
N PRO A 310 -22.63 -20.47 0.15
CA PRO A 310 -23.01 -21.85 0.45
C PRO A 310 -22.95 -22.81 -0.74
N LYS A 311 -22.58 -22.32 -1.94
CA LYS A 311 -22.56 -23.10 -3.18
C LYS A 311 -21.13 -23.26 -3.69
N GLN A 312 -20.87 -24.40 -4.31
CA GLN A 312 -19.68 -24.54 -5.14
C GLN A 312 -19.85 -23.70 -6.41
N LEU A 313 -18.90 -22.82 -6.65
CA LEU A 313 -18.93 -21.85 -7.74
C LEU A 313 -17.87 -22.21 -8.79
N LYS A 314 -18.16 -21.84 -10.04
CA LYS A 314 -17.15 -21.87 -11.11
C LYS A 314 -16.08 -20.80 -10.85
N PRO A 315 -14.85 -20.95 -11.38
CA PRO A 315 -13.77 -20.01 -11.13
C PRO A 315 -14.11 -18.54 -11.40
N TYR A 316 -14.87 -18.25 -12.47
CA TYR A 316 -15.29 -16.90 -12.86
C TYR A 316 -16.46 -16.31 -12.04
N GLN A 317 -16.96 -17.04 -11.04
CA GLN A 317 -18.08 -16.61 -10.19
C GLN A 317 -17.60 -16.14 -8.81
N TYR A 318 -16.30 -16.20 -8.51
CA TYR A 318 -15.73 -15.70 -7.27
C TYR A 318 -15.43 -14.20 -7.35
N HIS A 319 -15.27 -13.55 -6.19
CA HIS A 319 -15.04 -12.11 -6.07
C HIS A 319 -13.94 -11.58 -7.00
N GLY A 320 -14.20 -10.41 -7.58
CA GLY A 320 -13.33 -9.69 -8.50
C GLY A 320 -13.30 -10.25 -9.92
N SER A 321 -13.89 -11.42 -10.15
CA SER A 321 -14.00 -12.02 -11.49
C SER A 321 -14.94 -11.20 -12.36
N LEU A 322 -14.64 -11.13 -13.66
CA LEU A 322 -15.61 -10.70 -14.67
C LEU A 322 -16.56 -11.87 -14.89
N TYR A 323 -17.80 -11.72 -14.40
CA TYR A 323 -18.77 -12.81 -14.34
C TYR A 323 -18.99 -13.42 -15.73
N GLY A 324 -18.94 -14.75 -15.80
CA GLY A 324 -19.14 -15.50 -17.04
C GLY A 324 -17.91 -15.58 -17.97
N LEU A 325 -16.89 -14.73 -17.77
CA LEU A 325 -15.88 -14.48 -18.81
C LEU A 325 -14.43 -14.64 -18.35
N ALA A 326 -14.06 -14.18 -17.15
CA ALA A 326 -12.68 -14.27 -16.67
C ALA A 326 -12.60 -14.42 -15.15
N ALA A 327 -11.79 -15.39 -14.69
CA ALA A 327 -11.59 -15.67 -13.28
C ALA A 327 -10.51 -14.79 -12.67
N ALA A 328 -10.82 -14.15 -11.53
CA ALA A 328 -9.85 -13.41 -10.75
C ALA A 328 -9.04 -14.33 -9.80
N ARG A 329 -7.84 -13.88 -9.46
CA ARG A 329 -7.03 -14.48 -8.40
C ARG A 329 -7.73 -14.26 -7.06
N ARG A 330 -7.68 -15.28 -6.19
CA ARG A 330 -8.27 -15.24 -4.84
C ARG A 330 -7.20 -14.93 -3.80
N GLY A 331 -7.63 -14.54 -2.60
CA GLY A 331 -6.76 -14.34 -1.44
C GLY A 331 -6.48 -12.89 -1.06
N ALA A 332 -6.95 -11.91 -1.86
CA ALA A 332 -6.78 -10.50 -1.56
C ALA A 332 -7.85 -9.92 -0.60
N LEU A 333 -8.98 -10.61 -0.41
CA LEU A 333 -10.05 -10.17 0.49
C LEU A 333 -9.62 -10.28 1.96
N LYS A 334 -9.89 -9.23 2.73
CA LYS A 334 -9.89 -9.28 4.19
C LYS A 334 -11.11 -10.10 4.69
N PRO A 335 -11.06 -10.64 5.92
CA PRO A 335 -12.20 -11.35 6.52
C PRO A 335 -13.49 -10.52 6.53
N VAL A 336 -14.62 -11.22 6.51
CA VAL A 336 -15.98 -10.65 6.68
C VAL A 336 -16.01 -9.68 7.88
N GLY A 337 -16.71 -8.54 7.71
CA GLY A 337 -16.76 -7.47 8.70
C GLY A 337 -15.63 -6.44 8.61
N GLN A 338 -14.58 -6.67 7.82
CA GLN A 338 -13.53 -5.69 7.56
C GLN A 338 -13.75 -4.93 6.24
N TRP A 339 -13.26 -3.69 6.19
CA TRP A 339 -13.29 -2.86 4.99
C TRP A 339 -12.20 -3.28 4.00
N ASN A 340 -12.60 -3.49 2.75
CA ASN A 340 -11.73 -3.76 1.61
C ASN A 340 -11.70 -2.54 0.69
N ASN A 341 -10.54 -2.21 0.13
CA ASN A 341 -10.41 -1.23 -0.96
C ASN A 341 -10.43 -1.97 -2.29
N GLN A 342 -11.17 -1.47 -3.28
CA GLN A 342 -11.14 -1.98 -4.65
C GLN A 342 -11.04 -0.85 -5.66
N GLU A 343 -10.22 -1.05 -6.68
CA GLU A 343 -10.12 -0.22 -7.87
C GLU A 343 -10.46 -1.05 -9.10
N ILE A 344 -11.36 -0.54 -9.95
CA ILE A 344 -11.60 -1.03 -11.30
C ILE A 344 -11.10 0.05 -12.25
N TRP A 345 -9.96 -0.21 -12.88
CA TRP A 345 -9.37 0.63 -13.90
C TRP A 345 -9.76 0.09 -15.28
N CYS A 346 -10.37 0.92 -16.10
CA CYS A 346 -10.89 0.55 -17.42
C CYS A 346 -10.44 1.59 -18.45
N LYS A 347 -9.60 1.17 -19.41
CA LYS A 347 -9.15 2.04 -20.51
C LYS A 347 -9.19 1.29 -21.83
N GLY A 348 -9.97 1.79 -22.79
CA GLY A 348 -10.25 1.11 -24.05
C GLY A 348 -10.81 -0.30 -23.81
N ARG A 349 -10.01 -1.31 -24.18
CA ARG A 349 -10.35 -2.74 -24.06
C ARG A 349 -9.67 -3.44 -22.87
N ARG A 350 -8.83 -2.73 -22.10
CA ARG A 350 -8.14 -3.32 -20.94
C ARG A 350 -8.87 -2.96 -19.65
N VAL A 351 -9.12 -3.97 -18.82
CA VAL A 351 -9.68 -3.80 -17.47
C VAL A 351 -8.77 -4.45 -16.44
N VAL A 352 -8.48 -3.72 -15.39
CA VAL A 352 -7.68 -4.17 -14.25
C VAL A 352 -8.51 -4.02 -12.98
N VAL A 353 -8.56 -5.07 -12.17
CA VAL A 353 -9.19 -5.07 -10.85
C VAL A 353 -8.12 -5.27 -9.80
N THR A 354 -8.03 -4.31 -8.89
CA THR A 354 -7.11 -4.32 -7.75
C THR A 354 -7.92 -4.35 -6.48
N VAL A 355 -7.61 -5.26 -5.55
CA VAL A 355 -8.24 -5.35 -4.24
C VAL A 355 -7.15 -5.33 -3.17
N ASN A 356 -7.26 -4.41 -2.21
CA ASN A 356 -6.28 -4.20 -1.15
C ASN A 356 -4.84 -4.14 -1.69
N ASP A 357 -4.65 -3.35 -2.76
CA ASP A 357 -3.40 -3.14 -3.49
C ASP A 357 -2.81 -4.37 -4.20
N VAL A 358 -3.58 -5.46 -4.31
CA VAL A 358 -3.23 -6.64 -5.10
C VAL A 358 -4.04 -6.65 -6.40
N VAL A 359 -3.35 -6.65 -7.55
CA VAL A 359 -4.01 -6.88 -8.85
C VAL A 359 -4.51 -8.32 -8.91
N ILE A 360 -5.83 -8.49 -8.87
CA ILE A 360 -6.48 -9.81 -8.89
C ILE A 360 -7.00 -10.19 -10.27
N LEU A 361 -7.20 -9.22 -11.16
CA LEU A 361 -7.61 -9.46 -12.54
C LEU A 361 -6.99 -8.39 -13.44
N ASP A 362 -6.41 -8.80 -14.57
CA ASP A 362 -5.92 -7.91 -15.63
C ASP A 362 -6.23 -8.60 -16.96
N VAL A 363 -7.16 -8.02 -17.70
CA VAL A 363 -7.72 -8.66 -18.90
C VAL A 363 -7.81 -7.67 -20.05
N ASN A 364 -7.58 -8.19 -21.25
CA ASN A 364 -8.05 -7.57 -22.48
C ASN A 364 -9.42 -8.20 -22.83
N LEU A 365 -10.46 -7.39 -22.87
CA LEU A 365 -11.85 -7.78 -23.13
C LEU A 365 -12.06 -8.44 -24.51
N ASP A 366 -11.11 -8.30 -25.45
CA ASP A 366 -11.19 -8.99 -26.74
C ASP A 366 -10.71 -10.44 -26.69
N HIS A 367 -9.99 -10.81 -25.62
CA HIS A 367 -9.37 -12.12 -25.43
C HIS A 367 -9.94 -12.86 -24.21
N VAL A 368 -11.05 -12.41 -23.64
CA VAL A 368 -11.75 -13.11 -22.55
C VAL A 368 -12.66 -14.20 -23.11
N ALA A 369 -12.60 -15.39 -22.49
CA ALA A 369 -13.41 -16.56 -22.83
C ALA A 369 -13.38 -17.01 -24.32
N ASP A 370 -14.08 -18.09 -24.61
CA ASP A 370 -14.34 -18.53 -26.00
C ASP A 370 -15.44 -17.68 -26.66
N GLN A 371 -15.57 -17.79 -27.99
CA GLN A 371 -16.52 -16.98 -28.76
C GLN A 371 -17.98 -17.19 -28.33
N ALA A 372 -18.40 -18.42 -28.01
CA ALA A 372 -19.79 -18.68 -27.62
C ALA A 372 -20.12 -18.00 -26.30
N SER A 373 -19.20 -18.05 -25.32
CA SER A 373 -19.33 -17.31 -24.06
C SER A 373 -19.41 -15.79 -24.30
N ARG A 374 -18.65 -15.24 -25.24
CA ARG A 374 -18.68 -13.81 -25.58
C ARG A 374 -19.99 -13.39 -26.24
N ASP A 375 -20.54 -14.22 -27.12
CA ASP A 375 -21.79 -13.94 -27.84
C ASP A 375 -23.00 -13.83 -26.88
N GLU A 376 -22.93 -14.47 -25.70
CA GLU A 376 -23.94 -14.32 -24.64
C GLU A 376 -23.83 -13.00 -23.87
N HIS A 377 -22.71 -12.27 -23.99
CA HIS A 377 -22.41 -11.04 -23.24
C HIS A 377 -22.30 -9.82 -24.18
N PRO A 378 -23.43 -9.32 -24.74
CA PRO A 378 -23.40 -8.16 -25.63
C PRO A 378 -22.82 -6.89 -24.97
N GLY A 379 -22.85 -6.80 -23.63
CA GLY A 379 -22.24 -5.72 -22.87
C GLY A 379 -20.72 -5.60 -23.02
N LEU A 380 -20.02 -6.67 -23.43
CA LEU A 380 -18.59 -6.65 -23.72
C LEU A 380 -18.18 -5.67 -24.82
N LEU A 381 -19.10 -5.36 -25.75
CA LEU A 381 -18.86 -4.46 -26.87
C LEU A 381 -19.11 -2.99 -26.53
N ARG A 382 -19.62 -2.70 -25.33
CA ARG A 382 -19.91 -1.32 -24.92
C ARG A 382 -18.64 -0.55 -24.60
N GLU A 383 -18.56 0.65 -25.16
CA GLU A 383 -17.46 1.60 -24.90
C GLU A 383 -17.80 2.60 -23.80
N SER A 384 -19.09 2.80 -23.51
CA SER A 384 -19.58 3.64 -22.40
C SER A 384 -20.84 3.08 -21.73
N GLY A 385 -21.09 3.56 -20.52
CA GLY A 385 -22.33 3.32 -19.78
C GLY A 385 -22.16 3.62 -18.30
N HIS A 386 -23.16 3.26 -17.52
CA HIS A 386 -23.21 3.54 -16.09
C HIS A 386 -22.29 2.60 -15.29
N ILE A 387 -21.76 3.14 -14.19
CA ILE A 387 -21.29 2.32 -13.07
C ILE A 387 -22.51 1.94 -12.24
N GLY A 388 -22.65 0.66 -11.88
CA GLY A 388 -23.79 0.14 -11.15
C GLY A 388 -23.40 -0.72 -9.95
N LEU A 389 -24.17 -0.65 -8.87
CA LEU A 389 -24.14 -1.60 -7.75
C LEU A 389 -25.30 -2.58 -7.90
N LEU A 390 -24.98 -3.86 -7.98
CA LEU A 390 -25.88 -4.92 -8.43
C LEU A 390 -26.22 -5.84 -7.25
N GLY A 391 -27.24 -5.45 -6.47
CA GLY A 391 -27.57 -6.09 -5.20
C GLY A 391 -28.31 -7.42 -5.36
N HIS A 392 -27.83 -8.45 -4.66
CA HIS A 392 -28.41 -9.80 -4.67
C HIS A 392 -28.99 -10.23 -3.31
N GLY A 393 -29.62 -9.31 -2.58
CA GLY A 393 -30.37 -9.63 -1.34
C GLY A 393 -29.48 -10.06 -0.19
N SER A 394 -28.36 -9.37 0.00
CA SER A 394 -27.45 -9.58 1.13
C SER A 394 -26.83 -8.24 1.52
N ARG A 395 -26.40 -8.12 2.79
CA ARG A 395 -25.87 -6.86 3.28
C ARG A 395 -24.45 -6.62 2.73
N VAL A 396 -24.27 -5.48 2.07
CA VAL A 396 -22.96 -4.95 1.69
C VAL A 396 -22.96 -3.46 1.96
N ASP A 397 -21.96 -3.00 2.71
CA ASP A 397 -21.77 -1.58 2.98
C ASP A 397 -20.68 -1.04 2.06
N PHE A 398 -20.88 0.16 1.52
CA PHE A 398 -19.94 0.85 0.64
C PHE A 398 -19.63 2.26 1.16
N ARG A 399 -18.42 2.75 0.93
CA ARG A 399 -18.01 4.14 1.19
C ARG A 399 -16.86 4.56 0.27
N ASN A 400 -16.54 5.84 0.26
CA ASN A 400 -15.44 6.40 -0.54
C ASN A 400 -15.55 6.05 -2.04
N LEU A 401 -16.75 6.07 -2.61
CA LEU A 401 -16.98 5.82 -4.04
C LEU A 401 -16.50 7.04 -4.85
N ARG A 402 -15.44 6.89 -5.63
CA ARG A 402 -14.81 7.96 -6.41
C ARG A 402 -14.42 7.49 -7.80
N VAL A 403 -14.59 8.36 -8.79
CA VAL A 403 -14.28 8.05 -10.19
C VAL A 403 -13.34 9.11 -10.75
N LYS A 404 -12.32 8.66 -11.49
CA LYS A 404 -11.48 9.51 -12.33
C LYS A 404 -11.68 9.11 -13.79
N GLU A 405 -12.11 10.04 -14.64
CA GLU A 405 -12.09 9.85 -16.09
C GLU A 405 -10.65 9.95 -16.63
N LEU A 406 -10.31 9.16 -17.66
CA LEU A 406 -8.92 8.91 -18.10
C LEU A 406 -8.54 9.45 -19.48
#